data_AF-A0A1I4SZL1-F1
#
_entry.id   AF-A0A1I4SZL1-F1
#
_cell.length_a   1.000
_cell.length_b   1.000
_cell.length_c   1.000
_cell.angle_alpha   90.00
_cell.angle_beta   90.00
_cell.angle_gamma   90.00
#
_symmetry.space_group_name_H-M   'P 1'
#
loop_
_entity.id
_entity.type
_entity.pdbx_description
1 polymer ?
#
loop_
_entity_poly.entity_id
_entity_poly.type
_entity_poly.pdbx_seq_one_letter_code
_entity_poly.pdbx_strand_id
1 'polypeptide(L)'
;MISANIDDLTAAVRYALETTRATTICPFHDEVIVRVGDDAAESHAYERAKRILRSDGTAFEADALREEIGHQLAAAADGRCPRCDRTDSNG
;
A
#
# COMPACT_ATOMS: atom_id res chain seq x y z
N MET A 1 -21.96 1.37 -12.44
CA MET A 1 -21.92 0.38 -11.35
C MET A 1 -20.85 -0.67 -11.65
N ILE A 2 -19.61 -0.21 -11.71
CA ILE A 2 -18.39 -1.01 -11.68
C ILE A 2 -17.69 -0.42 -10.45
N SER A 3 -17.26 -1.22 -9.47
CA SER A 3 -16.13 -0.89 -8.58
C SER A 3 -16.25 -1.27 -7.11
N ALA A 4 -17.41 -1.54 -6.49
CA ALA A 4 -17.44 -1.75 -5.02
C ALA A 4 -16.40 -2.78 -4.53
N ASN A 5 -16.30 -3.95 -5.17
CA ASN A 5 -15.27 -4.94 -4.83
C ASN A 5 -13.83 -4.51 -5.13
N ILE A 6 -13.59 -3.67 -6.15
CA ILE A 6 -12.24 -3.20 -6.52
C ILE A 6 -11.80 -2.08 -5.57
N ASP A 7 -12.70 -1.14 -5.27
CA ASP A 7 -12.45 -0.07 -4.31
C ASP A 7 -12.23 -0.63 -2.90
N ASP A 8 -13.01 -1.65 -2.50
CA ASP A 8 -12.84 -2.36 -1.23
C ASP A 8 -11.49 -3.11 -1.19
N LEU A 9 -11.08 -3.73 -2.30
CA LEU A 9 -9.76 -4.38 -2.42
C LEU A 9 -8.63 -3.37 -2.28
N THR A 10 -8.65 -2.28 -3.06
CA THR A 10 -7.64 -1.23 -3.02
C THR A 10 -7.55 -0.59 -1.64
N ALA A 11 -8.70 -0.31 -1.01
CA ALA A 11 -8.74 0.27 0.34
C ALA A 11 -8.19 -0.69 1.40
N ALA A 12 -8.56 -1.98 1.34
CA ALA A 12 -8.06 -3.00 2.26
C ALA A 12 -6.53 -3.20 2.13
N VAL A 13 -6.02 -3.24 0.89
CA VAL A 13 -4.58 -3.36 0.61
C VAL A 13 -3.84 -2.14 1.14
N ARG A 14 -4.31 -0.93 0.82
CA ARG A 14 -3.69 0.31 1.28
C ARG A 14 -3.61 0.35 2.81
N TYR A 15 -4.73 0.08 3.46
CA TYR A 15 -4.79 0.06 4.92
C TYR A 15 -3.85 -1.01 5.53
N ALA A 16 -3.77 -2.19 4.91
CA ALA A 16 -2.87 -3.24 5.36
C ALA A 16 -1.40 -2.83 5.24
N LEU A 17 -0.99 -2.25 4.11
CA LEU A 17 0.38 -1.78 3.88
C LEU A 17 0.79 -0.66 4.85
N GLU A 18 -0.10 0.28 5.13
CA GLU A 18 0.16 1.37 6.09
C GLU A 18 0.28 0.82 7.52
N THR A 19 -0.61 -0.07 7.93
CA THR A 19 -0.63 -0.59 9.31
C THR A 19 0.49 -1.58 9.63
N THR A 20 1.03 -2.29 8.63
CA THR A 20 2.21 -3.14 8.82
C THR A 20 3.53 -2.41 8.61
N ARG A 21 3.49 -1.10 8.29
CA ARG A 21 4.66 -0.30 7.91
C ARG A 21 5.41 -0.86 6.70
N ALA A 22 4.71 -1.54 5.79
CA ALA A 22 5.26 -1.81 4.45
C ALA A 22 5.38 -0.49 3.67
N THR A 23 4.40 0.40 3.84
CA THR A 23 4.44 1.76 3.32
C THR A 23 4.11 2.78 4.40
N THR A 24 4.44 4.04 4.14
CA THR A 24 4.03 5.20 4.93
C THR A 24 3.74 6.38 4.00
N ILE A 25 2.85 7.26 4.42
CA ILE A 25 2.69 8.58 3.79
C ILE A 25 3.89 9.45 4.19
N CYS A 26 4.41 10.25 3.26
CA CYS A 26 5.44 11.24 3.58
C CYS A 26 4.85 12.33 4.50
N PRO A 27 5.51 12.68 5.62
CA PRO A 27 4.97 13.66 6.57
C PRO A 27 4.88 15.09 6.02
N PHE A 28 5.54 15.37 4.89
CA PHE A 28 5.55 16.70 4.25
C PHE A 28 4.79 16.74 2.91
N HIS A 29 4.42 15.57 2.37
CA HIS A 29 3.80 15.40 1.07
C HIS A 29 2.76 14.28 1.19
N ASP A 30 1.54 14.64 1.55
CA ASP A 30 0.45 13.69 1.86
C ASP A 30 0.01 12.85 0.66
N GLU A 31 0.37 13.29 -0.55
CA GLU A 31 0.17 12.56 -1.80
C GLU A 31 1.27 11.55 -2.12
N VAL A 32 2.38 11.53 -1.36
CA VAL A 32 3.51 10.64 -1.61
C VAL A 32 3.52 9.48 -0.63
N ILE A 33 3.29 8.28 -1.16
CA ILE A 33 3.51 7.02 -0.44
C ILE A 33 4.96 6.60 -0.61
N VAL A 34 5.59 6.18 0.48
CA VAL A 34 6.97 5.70 0.54
C VAL A 34 6.97 4.26 1.04
N ARG A 35 7.60 3.36 0.28
CA ARG A 35 7.88 2.00 0.71
C ARG A 35 9.06 2.01 1.68
N VAL A 36 8.80 1.56 2.92
CA VAL A 36 9.76 1.61 4.04
C VAL A 36 9.95 0.26 4.72
N GLY A 37 9.06 -0.69 4.48
CA GLY A 37 9.16 -2.05 5.02
C GLY A 37 9.98 -2.97 4.12
N ASP A 38 10.36 -4.11 4.68
CA ASP A 38 11.00 -5.22 3.98
C ASP A 38 9.96 -6.25 3.50
N ASP A 39 10.44 -7.33 2.87
CA ASP A 39 9.62 -8.44 2.40
C ASP A 39 8.72 -9.05 3.51
N ALA A 40 9.16 -8.98 4.78
CA ALA A 40 8.37 -9.48 5.90
C ALA A 40 7.20 -8.54 6.22
N ALA A 41 7.41 -7.22 6.17
CA ALA A 41 6.34 -6.23 6.30
C ALA A 41 5.31 -6.35 5.16
N GLU A 42 5.75 -6.60 3.93
CA GLU A 42 4.90 -6.83 2.77
C GLU A 42 4.09 -8.14 2.92
N SER A 43 4.75 -9.23 3.36
CA SER A 43 4.08 -10.52 3.62
C SER A 43 3.02 -10.40 4.73
N HIS A 44 3.30 -9.62 5.77
CA HIS A 44 2.32 -9.32 6.82
C HIS A 44 1.16 -8.48 6.29
N ALA A 45 1.42 -7.54 5.37
CA ALA A 45 0.35 -6.76 4.75
C ALA A 45 -0.60 -7.66 3.96
N TYR A 46 -0.06 -8.61 3.19
CA TYR A 46 -0.86 -9.59 2.44
C TYR A 46 -1.79 -10.40 3.35
N GLU A 47 -1.25 -11.01 4.41
CA GLU A 47 -2.06 -11.80 5.34
C GLU A 47 -3.09 -10.96 6.09
N ARG A 48 -2.80 -9.68 6.34
CA ARG A 48 -3.74 -8.74 6.95
C ARG A 48 -4.87 -8.35 5.99
N ALA A 49 -4.56 -7.96 4.76
CA ALA A 49 -5.56 -7.61 3.74
C ALA A 49 -6.50 -8.79 3.47
N LYS A 50 -5.95 -10.00 3.36
CA LYS A 50 -6.71 -11.25 3.22
C LYS A 50 -7.70 -11.49 4.36
N ARG A 51 -7.31 -11.17 5.60
CA ARG A 51 -8.21 -11.28 6.77
C ARG A 51 -9.34 -10.25 6.75
N ILE A 52 -9.03 -9.01 6.39
CA ILE A 52 -10.02 -7.92 6.28
C ILE A 52 -11.10 -8.29 5.27
N LEU A 53 -10.70 -8.59 4.03
CA LEU A 53 -11.63 -8.91 2.96
C LEU A 53 -12.49 -10.15 3.27
N ARG A 54 -11.90 -11.15 3.92
CA ARG A 54 -12.65 -12.33 4.38
C ARG A 54 -13.67 -11.99 5.46
N SER A 55 -13.34 -11.10 6.39
CA SER A 55 -14.23 -10.65 7.46
C SER A 55 -15.36 -9.77 6.93
N ASP A 56 -15.10 -8.94 5.92
CA ASP A 56 -16.07 -8.04 5.31
C ASP A 56 -17.02 -8.77 4.33
N GLY A 57 -16.73 -10.04 4.02
CA GLY A 57 -17.52 -10.84 3.09
C GLY A 57 -17.30 -10.46 1.62
N THR A 58 -16.31 -9.62 1.35
CA THR A 58 -15.92 -9.21 0.00
C THR A 58 -15.35 -10.40 -0.76
N ALA A 59 -15.88 -10.67 -1.96
CA ALA A 59 -15.33 -11.69 -2.84
C ALA A 59 -14.05 -11.15 -3.49
N PHE A 60 -12.93 -11.84 -3.29
CA PHE A 60 -11.64 -11.51 -3.91
C PHE A 60 -10.92 -12.76 -4.37
N GLU A 61 -10.20 -12.66 -5.48
CA GLU A 61 -9.28 -13.68 -5.92
C GLU A 61 -7.91 -13.47 -5.26
N ALA A 62 -7.25 -14.55 -4.87
CA ALA A 62 -5.94 -14.47 -4.21
C ALA A 62 -4.88 -13.81 -5.12
N ASP A 63 -4.96 -14.05 -6.42
CA ASP A 63 -4.07 -13.43 -7.41
C ASP A 63 -4.37 -11.94 -7.57
N ALA A 64 -5.64 -11.53 -7.59
CA ALA A 64 -6.02 -10.11 -7.61
C ALA A 64 -5.49 -9.35 -6.38
N LEU A 65 -5.51 -9.98 -5.20
CA LEU A 65 -4.91 -9.40 -3.99
C LEU A 65 -3.39 -9.23 -4.12
N ARG A 66 -2.69 -10.22 -4.67
CA ARG A 66 -1.24 -10.13 -4.89
C ARG A 66 -0.88 -9.06 -5.91
N GLU A 67 -1.64 -9.00 -7.02
CA GLU A 67 -1.46 -8.00 -8.06
C GLU A 67 -1.65 -6.59 -7.51
N GLU A 68 -2.70 -6.36 -6.71
CA GLU A 68 -2.95 -5.03 -6.13
C GLU A 68 -1.88 -4.62 -5.11
N ILE A 69 -1.39 -5.56 -4.29
CA ILE A 69 -0.24 -5.29 -3.41
C ILE A 69 0.99 -4.89 -4.23
N GLY A 70 1.32 -5.67 -5.26
CA GLY A 70 2.43 -5.37 -6.15
C GLY A 70 2.28 -4.02 -6.84
N HIS A 71 1.07 -3.70 -7.30
CA HIS A 71 0.76 -2.43 -7.93
C HIS A 71 0.97 -1.23 -6.98
N GLN A 72 0.43 -1.29 -5.75
CA GLN A 72 0.60 -0.20 -4.78
C GLN A 72 2.06 -0.06 -4.32
N LEU A 73 2.79 -1.17 -4.14
CA LEU A 73 4.21 -1.12 -3.80
C LEU A 73 5.05 -0.54 -4.95
N ALA A 74 4.75 -0.91 -6.20
CA ALA A 74 5.45 -0.38 -7.37
C ALA A 74 5.15 1.11 -7.62
N ALA A 75 3.97 1.60 -7.21
CA ALA A 75 3.61 3.01 -7.28
C ALA A 75 4.24 3.85 -6.16
N ALA A 76 4.67 3.22 -5.06
CA ALA A 76 5.30 3.91 -3.94
C ALA A 76 6.76 4.30 -4.26
N ALA A 77 7.23 5.39 -3.65
CA ALA A 77 8.63 5.76 -3.71
C ALA A 77 9.49 4.85 -2.83
N ASP A 78 10.66 4.45 -3.31
CA ASP A 78 11.55 3.56 -2.56
C ASP A 78 12.38 4.32 -1.52
N GLY A 79 12.17 4.00 -0.24
CA GLY A 79 12.99 4.45 0.89
C GLY A 79 12.81 5.91 1.29
N ARG A 80 12.71 6.84 0.34
CA ARG A 80 12.53 8.28 0.60
C ARG A 80 11.54 8.94 -0.35
N CYS A 81 10.95 10.03 0.12
CA CYS A 81 10.09 10.88 -0.70
C CYS A 81 10.93 11.65 -1.74
N PRO A 82 10.68 11.49 -3.05
CA PRO A 82 11.45 12.18 -4.08
C PRO A 82 11.27 13.70 -4.07
N ARG A 83 10.21 14.21 -3.45
CA ARG A 83 10.00 15.66 -3.29
C ARG A 83 10.83 16.26 -2.15
N CYS A 84 11.06 15.49 -1.08
CA CYS A 84 12.00 15.87 -0.03
C CYS A 84 13.44 15.93 -0.57
N ASP A 85 13.89 14.87 -1.26
CA ASP A 85 15.24 14.80 -1.83
C ASP A 85 15.55 15.96 -2.81
N ARG A 86 14.54 16.45 -3.54
CA ARG A 86 14.70 17.63 -4.43
C ARG A 86 14.87 18.94 -3.66
N THR A 87 14.26 19.06 -2.48
CA THR A 87 14.32 20.28 -1.67
C THR A 87 15.67 20.41 -0.96
N ASP A 88 16.29 19.29 -0.61
CA ASP A 88 17.63 19.24 0.01
C ASP A 88 18.76 19.66 -0.95
N SER A 89 18.48 19.76 -2.26
CA SER A 89 19.46 20.14 -3.28
C SER A 89 19.63 21.66 -3.46
N ASN A 90 18.90 22.48 -2.71
CA ASN A 90 19.03 23.94 -2.72
C ASN A 90 19.66 24.45 -1.42
N GLY A 91 20.90 24.03 -1.16
CA GLY A 91 21.79 24.57 -0.12
C GLY A 91 22.56 25.80 -0.57
#